data_AF-A0A4Z0A2P4-F1
#
_entry.id   AF-A0A4Z0A2P4-F1
#
_cell.length_a   1.000
_cell.length_b   1.000
_cell.length_c   1.000
_cell.angle_alpha   90.00
_cell.angle_beta   90.00
_cell.angle_gamma   90.00
#
_symmetry.space_group_name_H-M   'P 1'
#
loop_
_entity.id
_entity.type
_entity.pdbx_description
1 polymer ?
#
loop_
_entity_poly.entity_id
_entity_poly.type
_entity_poly.pdbx_seq_one_letter_code
_entity_poly.pdbx_strand_id
1 'polypeptide(L)'
;MGGAGPYLDLTPEDLPKWAKSLGIPHVSLDELEAAYARARVFILDRKKLMESGFGWTAEDATGSVSNYNNGPAGEHFALPMQFGPLVDVTQKSNWMHELSITSGLFHAKRPYYTLDTYIEGPAPLCDILHLLHMIAPGILIVVRVEDFDDFGEEYTARALPSNTWMEANKIVLEHVLGSPEKYRKICESPDVQREMLSSYPDEDDLDPDDYYTTRYCGTCEY
;
A
#
# COMPACT_ATOMS: atom_id res chain seq x y z
N MET A 1 15.74 -5.20 -19.81
CA MET A 1 14.28 -4.99 -19.79
C MET A 1 14.02 -3.84 -18.82
N GLY A 2 12.85 -3.20 -18.84
CA GLY A 2 12.58 -2.10 -17.90
C GLY A 2 11.65 -2.61 -16.81
N GLY A 3 12.10 -2.60 -15.56
CA GLY A 3 11.32 -2.98 -14.39
C GLY A 3 9.96 -2.29 -14.39
N ALA A 4 8.96 -2.95 -13.78
CA ALA A 4 7.54 -2.61 -13.85
C ALA A 4 7.16 -1.20 -13.31
N GLY A 5 8.14 -0.39 -12.91
CA GLY A 5 7.94 0.91 -12.29
C GLY A 5 7.36 0.77 -10.88
N PRO A 6 7.32 1.87 -10.13
CA PRO A 6 6.66 1.88 -8.84
C PRO A 6 5.13 1.76 -8.98
N TYR A 7 4.49 1.03 -8.07
CA TYR A 7 3.05 0.80 -8.04
C TYR A 7 2.49 0.84 -6.62
N LEU A 8 1.17 0.83 -6.50
CA LEU A 8 0.45 0.74 -5.23
C LEU A 8 -0.18 -0.64 -5.09
N ASP A 9 -0.15 -1.21 -3.90
CA ASP A 9 -0.84 -2.47 -3.60
C ASP A 9 -1.55 -2.41 -2.26
N LEU A 10 -2.71 -3.06 -2.19
CA LEU A 10 -3.48 -3.22 -0.96
C LEU A 10 -3.13 -4.59 -0.36
N THR A 11 -2.51 -4.64 0.81
CA THR A 11 -1.96 -5.88 1.40
C THR A 11 -2.52 -6.15 2.81
N PRO A 12 -3.84 -6.37 2.96
CA PRO A 12 -4.45 -6.66 4.26
C PRO A 12 -3.86 -7.91 4.94
N GLU A 13 -3.44 -8.90 4.15
CA GLU A 13 -2.78 -10.12 4.60
C GLU A 13 -1.43 -9.88 5.31
N ASP A 14 -0.72 -8.81 4.94
CA ASP A 14 0.61 -8.50 5.44
C ASP A 14 0.62 -7.52 6.63
N LEU A 15 -0.55 -7.06 7.08
CA LEU A 15 -0.66 -6.14 8.22
C LEU A 15 0.11 -6.61 9.47
N PRO A 16 0.06 -7.90 9.87
CA PRO A 16 0.87 -8.39 10.99
C PRO A 16 2.38 -8.36 10.70
N LYS A 17 2.80 -8.65 9.46
CA LYS A 17 4.21 -8.58 9.02
C LYS A 17 4.71 -7.14 9.14
N TRP A 18 3.93 -6.17 8.64
CA TRP A 18 4.24 -4.75 8.70
C TRP A 18 4.27 -4.22 10.14
N ALA A 19 3.26 -4.52 10.96
CA ALA A 19 3.25 -4.09 12.36
C ALA A 19 4.53 -4.53 13.10
N LYS A 20 4.94 -5.80 12.91
CA LYS A 20 6.19 -6.32 13.47
C LYS A 20 7.42 -5.59 12.95
N SER A 21 7.51 -5.37 11.64
CA SER A 21 8.65 -4.68 11.02
C SER A 21 8.78 -3.22 11.45
N LEU A 22 7.66 -2.53 11.61
CA LEU A 22 7.60 -1.14 12.05
C LEU A 22 7.84 -1.03 13.56
N GLY A 23 7.82 -2.15 14.31
CA GLY A 23 7.90 -2.13 15.77
C GLY A 23 6.65 -1.52 16.43
N ILE A 24 5.52 -1.49 15.72
CA ILE A 24 4.25 -0.98 16.23
C ILE A 24 3.36 -2.14 16.69
N PRO A 25 2.57 -1.95 17.77
CA PRO A 25 1.60 -2.96 18.17
C PRO A 25 0.61 -3.25 17.05
N HIS A 26 0.25 -4.52 16.88
CA HIS A 26 -0.87 -4.88 16.02
C HIS A 26 -2.16 -4.23 16.55
N VAL A 27 -2.88 -3.55 15.67
CA VAL A 27 -4.08 -2.78 16.00
C VAL A 27 -5.30 -3.66 15.81
N SER A 28 -6.20 -3.70 16.80
CA SER A 28 -7.45 -4.46 16.68
C SER A 28 -8.42 -3.79 15.70
N LEU A 29 -9.35 -4.56 15.13
CA LEU A 29 -10.37 -4.00 14.24
C LEU A 29 -11.16 -2.87 14.91
N ASP A 30 -11.56 -3.02 16.18
CA ASP A 30 -12.27 -1.96 16.92
C ASP A 30 -11.47 -0.66 17.00
N GLU A 31 -10.15 -0.76 17.17
CA GLU A 31 -9.27 0.41 17.23
C GLU A 31 -9.09 1.05 15.85
N LEU A 32 -9.00 0.24 14.79
CA LEU A 32 -8.99 0.71 13.40
C LEU A 32 -10.29 1.44 13.05
N GLU A 33 -11.45 0.87 13.42
CA GLU A 33 -12.76 1.50 13.25
C GLU A 33 -12.85 2.83 14.00
N ALA A 34 -12.36 2.87 15.24
CA ALA A 34 -12.35 4.09 16.02
C ALA A 34 -11.44 5.17 15.40
N ALA A 35 -10.29 4.78 14.84
CA ALA A 35 -9.39 5.70 14.13
C ALA A 35 -10.03 6.21 12.84
N TYR A 36 -10.66 5.33 12.06
CA TYR A 36 -11.36 5.69 10.84
C TYR A 36 -12.57 6.60 11.09
N ALA A 37 -13.32 6.36 12.17
CA ALA A 37 -14.40 7.23 12.60
C ALA A 37 -13.91 8.65 12.95
N ARG A 38 -12.74 8.77 13.61
CA ARG A 38 -12.11 10.08 13.89
C ARG A 38 -11.62 10.76 12.60
N ALA A 39 -11.09 9.98 11.66
CA ALA A 39 -10.64 10.46 10.35
C ALA A 39 -11.75 11.03 9.47
N ARG A 40 -13.03 10.70 9.75
CA ARG A 40 -14.18 11.16 8.97
C ARG A 40 -14.23 12.68 8.75
N VAL A 41 -13.86 13.47 9.76
CA VAL A 41 -13.84 14.94 9.65
C VAL A 41 -12.84 15.39 8.58
N PHE A 42 -11.65 14.78 8.56
CA PHE A 42 -10.62 15.08 7.57
C PHE A 42 -11.02 14.60 6.18
N ILE A 43 -11.58 13.39 6.06
CA ILE A 43 -12.07 12.85 4.77
C ILE A 43 -13.14 13.78 4.17
N LEU A 44 -14.08 14.28 5.01
CA LEU A 44 -15.10 15.23 4.56
C LEU A 44 -14.52 16.59 4.14
N ASP A 45 -13.43 17.03 4.77
CA ASP A 45 -12.72 18.24 4.37
C ASP A 45 -12.03 18.07 3.00
N ARG A 46 -11.31 16.95 2.82
CA ARG A 46 -10.70 16.60 1.53
C ARG A 46 -11.77 16.46 0.43
N LYS A 47 -12.93 15.87 0.74
CA LYS A 47 -14.10 15.82 -0.15
C LYS A 47 -14.50 17.20 -0.67
N LYS A 48 -14.65 18.19 0.21
CA LYS A 48 -15.02 19.56 -0.22
C LYS A 48 -13.98 20.15 -1.16
N LEU A 49 -12.70 19.86 -0.95
CA LEU A 49 -11.63 20.29 -1.85
C LEU A 49 -11.73 19.58 -3.22
N MET A 50 -12.09 18.30 -3.26
CA MET A 50 -12.33 17.59 -4.52
C MET A 50 -13.47 18.23 -5.33
N GLU A 51 -14.58 18.54 -4.66
CA GLU A 51 -15.77 19.13 -5.28
C GLU A 51 -15.52 20.55 -5.79
N SER A 52 -14.86 21.38 -4.98
CA SER A 52 -14.62 22.78 -5.32
C SER A 52 -13.43 23.00 -6.27
N GLY A 53 -12.40 22.16 -6.21
CA GLY A 53 -11.12 22.38 -6.89
C GLY A 53 -10.80 21.41 -8.02
N PHE A 54 -11.43 20.23 -8.06
CA PHE A 54 -11.04 19.15 -8.99
C PHE A 54 -12.20 18.62 -9.84
N GLY A 55 -13.41 19.18 -9.69
CA GLY A 55 -14.58 18.80 -10.50
C GLY A 55 -15.22 17.47 -10.14
N TRP A 56 -14.80 16.85 -9.03
CA TRP A 56 -15.40 15.61 -8.56
C TRP A 56 -16.78 15.88 -7.96
N THR A 57 -17.68 14.92 -8.12
CA THR A 57 -18.98 14.93 -7.47
C THR A 57 -19.07 13.73 -6.53
N ALA A 58 -19.67 13.92 -5.37
CA ALA A 58 -20.07 12.78 -4.56
C ALA A 58 -21.41 12.25 -5.05
N GLU A 59 -21.48 10.94 -5.26
CA GLU A 59 -22.75 10.27 -5.46
C GLU A 59 -23.39 9.99 -4.09
N ASP A 60 -24.71 9.83 -4.07
CA ASP A 60 -25.41 9.46 -2.84
C ASP A 60 -24.77 8.20 -2.25
N ALA A 61 -24.41 8.28 -0.96
CA ALA A 61 -23.82 7.14 -0.26
C ALA A 61 -24.83 5.99 -0.28
N THR A 62 -24.55 4.95 -1.07
CA THR A 62 -25.23 3.67 -0.92
C THR A 62 -24.77 3.11 0.42
N GLY A 63 -25.67 2.49 1.20
CA GLY A 63 -25.53 2.38 2.67
C GLY A 63 -24.18 1.90 3.26
N SER A 64 -23.30 1.28 2.47
CA SER A 64 -21.98 0.80 2.89
C SER A 64 -20.78 1.56 2.30
N VAL A 65 -20.96 2.42 1.28
CA VAL A 65 -19.87 3.03 0.50
C VAL A 65 -20.13 4.51 0.19
N SER A 66 -19.09 5.33 0.31
CA SER A 66 -19.06 6.72 -0.17
C SER A 66 -18.38 6.78 -1.54
N ASN A 67 -19.16 7.04 -2.58
CA ASN A 67 -18.69 7.08 -3.98
C ASN A 67 -18.40 8.52 -4.43
N TYR A 68 -17.35 8.64 -5.24
CA TYR A 68 -16.87 9.88 -5.85
C TYR A 68 -16.60 9.62 -7.32
N ASN A 69 -17.07 10.51 -8.18
CA ASN A 69 -16.89 10.39 -9.62
C ASN A 69 -16.42 11.73 -10.22
N ASN A 70 -15.56 11.66 -11.22
CA ASN A 70 -15.13 12.84 -11.98
C ASN A 70 -15.83 12.92 -13.35
N GLY A 71 -17.17 12.81 -13.34
CA GLY A 71 -18.02 12.86 -14.52
C GLY A 71 -18.43 11.49 -15.09
N PRO A 72 -19.27 11.45 -16.15
CA PRO A 72 -19.98 10.24 -16.60
C PRO A 72 -19.11 9.13 -17.20
N ALA A 73 -17.92 9.49 -17.70
CA ALA A 73 -16.90 8.57 -18.19
C ALA A 73 -15.58 8.79 -17.43
N GLY A 74 -15.66 9.44 -16.27
CA GLY A 74 -14.51 9.84 -15.49
C GLY A 74 -14.01 8.74 -14.57
N GLU A 75 -12.94 9.08 -13.88
CA GLU A 75 -12.39 8.31 -12.77
C GLU A 75 -13.44 8.14 -11.67
N HIS A 76 -13.46 6.95 -11.05
CA HIS A 76 -14.30 6.62 -9.90
C HIS A 76 -13.39 6.33 -8.72
N PHE A 77 -13.77 6.80 -7.54
CA PHE A 77 -13.10 6.55 -6.27
C PHE A 77 -14.16 6.29 -5.19
N ALA A 78 -13.91 5.34 -4.31
CA ALA A 78 -14.87 4.96 -3.28
C ALA A 78 -14.18 4.56 -1.98
N LEU A 79 -14.84 4.90 -0.87
CA LEU A 79 -14.40 4.57 0.48
C LEU A 79 -15.50 3.80 1.21
N PRO A 80 -15.16 2.78 2.02
CA PRO A 80 -16.15 2.15 2.85
C PRO A 80 -16.58 3.09 3.98
N MET A 81 -17.79 2.89 4.49
CA MET A 81 -18.28 3.62 5.66
C MET A 81 -17.65 3.13 6.98
N GLN A 82 -17.04 1.95 6.96
CA GLN A 82 -16.35 1.28 8.07
C GLN A 82 -14.97 0.82 7.60
N PHE A 83 -14.02 0.58 8.50
CA PHE A 83 -12.68 0.15 8.11
C PHE A 83 -12.60 -1.35 7.76
N GLY A 84 -13.46 -2.17 8.37
CA GLY A 84 -13.48 -3.64 8.23
C GLY A 84 -13.37 -4.17 6.80
N PRO A 85 -14.12 -3.64 5.81
CA PRO A 85 -14.02 -4.09 4.43
C PRO A 85 -12.60 -3.97 3.83
N LEU A 86 -11.79 -3.00 4.25
CA LEU A 86 -10.42 -2.82 3.73
C LEU A 86 -9.47 -3.91 4.24
N VAL A 87 -9.71 -4.46 5.44
CA VAL A 87 -8.87 -5.52 6.02
C VAL A 87 -9.34 -6.93 5.66
N ASP A 88 -10.46 -7.05 4.93
CA ASP A 88 -10.96 -8.31 4.42
C ASP A 88 -10.19 -8.70 3.15
N VAL A 89 -9.28 -9.68 3.30
CA VAL A 89 -8.46 -10.21 2.20
C VAL A 89 -9.32 -10.70 1.02
N THR A 90 -10.54 -11.19 1.27
CA THR A 90 -11.43 -11.67 0.21
C THR A 90 -11.98 -10.54 -0.67
N GLN A 91 -11.93 -9.31 -0.17
CA GLN A 91 -12.39 -8.11 -0.89
C GLN A 91 -11.24 -7.28 -1.46
N LYS A 92 -9.97 -7.71 -1.33
CA LYS A 92 -8.79 -6.97 -1.80
C LYS A 92 -8.96 -6.44 -3.23
N SER A 93 -9.26 -7.33 -4.19
CA SER A 93 -9.39 -6.94 -5.60
C SER A 93 -10.52 -5.93 -5.85
N ASN A 94 -11.63 -6.07 -5.13
CA ASN A 94 -12.74 -5.12 -5.21
C ASN A 94 -12.30 -3.76 -4.67
N TRP A 95 -11.69 -3.71 -3.49
CA TRP A 95 -11.22 -2.46 -2.90
C TRP A 95 -10.08 -1.80 -3.66
N MET A 96 -9.23 -2.56 -4.33
CA MET A 96 -8.24 -1.99 -5.25
C MET A 96 -8.90 -1.29 -6.44
N HIS A 97 -10.00 -1.83 -6.97
CA HIS A 97 -10.80 -1.18 -8.00
C HIS A 97 -11.53 0.05 -7.45
N GLU A 98 -12.22 -0.09 -6.31
CA GLU A 98 -12.98 1.00 -5.68
C GLU A 98 -12.09 2.18 -5.26
N LEU A 99 -10.88 1.92 -4.75
CA LEU A 99 -9.89 2.96 -4.42
C LEU A 99 -9.15 3.49 -5.66
N SER A 100 -9.56 3.12 -6.87
CA SER A 100 -8.94 3.50 -8.14
C SER A 100 -7.45 3.15 -8.24
N ILE A 101 -6.95 2.23 -7.42
CA ILE A 101 -5.53 1.83 -7.42
C ILE A 101 -5.14 1.23 -8.77
N THR A 102 -6.07 0.53 -9.42
CA THR A 102 -5.86 -0.10 -10.74
C THR A 102 -6.21 0.80 -11.94
N SER A 103 -6.84 1.94 -11.71
CA SER A 103 -7.40 2.82 -12.76
C SER A 103 -6.37 3.69 -13.48
N GLY A 104 -5.14 3.76 -12.96
CA GLY A 104 -4.13 4.72 -13.42
C GLY A 104 -4.29 6.12 -12.81
N LEU A 105 -5.31 6.36 -11.98
CA LEU A 105 -5.51 7.63 -11.26
C LEU A 105 -4.34 8.00 -10.34
N PHE A 106 -3.72 6.99 -9.76
CA PHE A 106 -2.59 7.15 -8.86
C PHE A 106 -1.34 6.54 -9.47
N HIS A 107 -0.25 7.27 -9.36
CA HIS A 107 1.07 6.81 -9.73
C HIS A 107 1.97 6.87 -8.51
N ALA A 108 2.62 5.76 -8.18
CA ALA A 108 3.74 5.85 -7.29
C ALA A 108 4.89 6.56 -8.01
N LYS A 109 5.58 7.47 -7.33
CA LYS A 109 6.72 8.21 -7.87
C LYS A 109 7.86 8.24 -6.87
N ARG A 110 9.09 8.21 -7.37
CA ARG A 110 10.30 8.41 -6.58
C ARG A 110 11.21 9.43 -7.27
N PRO A 111 11.59 10.53 -6.62
CA PRO A 111 12.57 11.47 -7.17
C PRO A 111 13.93 10.78 -7.39
N TYR A 112 14.65 11.18 -8.44
CA TYR A 112 15.95 10.57 -8.81
C TYR A 112 16.98 10.57 -7.68
N TYR A 113 16.99 11.59 -6.82
CA TYR A 113 18.01 11.77 -5.79
C TYR A 113 17.54 11.39 -4.38
N THR A 114 16.33 10.86 -4.24
CA THR A 114 15.80 10.48 -2.93
C THR A 114 15.28 9.05 -2.96
N LEU A 115 15.23 8.43 -1.78
CA LEU A 115 14.57 7.15 -1.54
C LEU A 115 13.08 7.34 -1.23
N ASP A 116 12.59 8.58 -1.31
CA ASP A 116 11.27 8.96 -0.84
C ASP A 116 10.24 8.69 -1.94
N THR A 117 9.66 7.50 -1.92
CA THR A 117 8.56 7.14 -2.82
C THR A 117 7.25 7.70 -2.26
N TYR A 118 6.45 8.35 -3.11
CA TYR A 118 5.18 9.00 -2.76
C TYR A 118 4.09 8.68 -3.78
N ILE A 119 2.84 8.95 -3.42
CA ILE A 119 1.68 8.81 -4.29
C ILE A 119 1.45 10.13 -5.02
N GLU A 120 1.47 10.10 -6.35
CA GLU A 120 1.03 11.19 -7.21
C GLU A 120 -0.41 10.91 -7.69
N GLY A 121 -1.23 11.96 -7.72
CA GLY A 121 -2.62 11.93 -8.14
C GLY A 121 -3.32 13.23 -7.70
N PRO A 122 -4.67 13.29 -7.74
CA PRO A 122 -5.40 14.42 -7.19
C PRO A 122 -5.12 14.58 -5.70
N ALA A 123 -4.57 15.73 -5.30
CA ALA A 123 -4.03 15.93 -3.95
C ALA A 123 -4.99 15.53 -2.80
N PRO A 124 -6.30 15.87 -2.83
CA PRO A 124 -7.20 15.47 -1.74
C PRO A 124 -7.42 13.95 -1.66
N LEU A 125 -7.33 13.23 -2.78
CA LEU A 125 -7.41 11.78 -2.81
C LEU A 125 -6.12 11.14 -2.30
N CYS A 126 -4.96 11.66 -2.69
CA CYS A 126 -3.67 11.22 -2.15
C CYS A 126 -3.62 11.41 -0.62
N ASP A 127 -4.14 12.54 -0.11
CA ASP A 127 -4.26 12.78 1.33
C ASP A 127 -5.12 11.71 2.03
N ILE A 128 -6.20 11.24 1.39
CA ILE A 128 -7.04 10.17 1.92
C ILE A 128 -6.26 8.84 1.94
N LEU A 129 -5.55 8.49 0.85
CA LEU A 129 -4.75 7.26 0.81
C LEU A 129 -3.62 7.27 1.86
N HIS A 130 -2.93 8.40 2.02
CA HIS A 130 -1.93 8.57 3.08
C HIS A 130 -2.55 8.46 4.48
N LEU A 131 -3.78 8.94 4.67
CA LEU A 131 -4.49 8.76 5.93
C LEU A 131 -4.79 7.28 6.21
N LEU A 132 -5.16 6.50 5.18
CA LEU A 132 -5.35 5.05 5.32
C LEU A 132 -4.03 4.34 5.70
N HIS A 133 -2.88 4.73 5.12
CA HIS A 133 -1.56 4.25 5.56
C HIS A 133 -1.34 4.50 7.05
N MET A 134 -1.74 5.67 7.55
CA MET A 134 -1.53 6.00 8.96
C MET A 134 -2.47 5.24 9.90
N ILE A 135 -3.71 4.99 9.49
CA ILE A 135 -4.68 4.23 10.30
C ILE A 135 -4.25 2.77 10.43
N ALA A 136 -3.85 2.15 9.33
CA ALA A 136 -3.37 0.77 9.30
C ALA A 136 -2.05 0.67 8.50
N PRO A 137 -0.89 0.93 9.13
CA PRO A 137 0.39 0.84 8.43
C PRO A 137 0.60 -0.51 7.77
N GLY A 138 0.83 -0.49 6.44
CA GLY A 138 0.97 -1.69 5.62
C GLY A 138 -0.33 -2.21 5.01
N ILE A 139 -1.48 -1.56 5.21
CA ILE A 139 -2.73 -1.92 4.50
C ILE A 139 -2.64 -1.58 3.02
N LEU A 140 -2.03 -0.44 2.73
CA LEU A 140 -1.70 0.03 1.40
C LEU A 140 -0.20 0.31 1.44
N ILE A 141 0.50 -0.16 0.42
CA ILE A 141 1.94 -0.03 0.31
C ILE A 141 2.31 0.58 -1.03
N VAL A 142 3.40 1.35 -1.01
CA VAL A 142 4.02 1.86 -2.22
C VAL A 142 5.22 0.98 -2.53
N VAL A 143 5.14 0.26 -3.64
CA VAL A 143 6.16 -0.70 -4.06
C VAL A 143 6.97 -0.11 -5.19
N ARG A 144 8.27 -0.39 -5.21
CA ARG A 144 9.15 -0.15 -6.34
C ARG A 144 10.02 -1.37 -6.55
N VAL A 145 10.07 -1.84 -7.80
CA VAL A 145 11.01 -2.85 -8.25
C VAL A 145 12.03 -2.14 -9.14
N GLU A 146 13.30 -2.19 -8.76
CA GLU A 146 14.40 -1.64 -9.54
C GLU A 146 15.24 -2.79 -10.12
N ASP A 147 15.40 -2.81 -11.43
CA ASP A 147 16.33 -3.72 -12.08
C ASP A 147 17.75 -3.25 -11.76
N PHE A 148 18.52 -4.12 -11.13
CA PHE A 148 19.87 -3.83 -10.67
C PHE A 148 20.88 -4.67 -11.47
N ASP A 149 21.02 -4.40 -12.78
CA ASP A 149 21.95 -5.07 -13.70
C ASP A 149 22.20 -6.56 -13.36
N ASP A 150 23.46 -6.99 -13.20
CA ASP A 150 23.86 -8.38 -12.93
C ASP A 150 23.46 -8.88 -11.51
N PHE A 151 22.90 -8.03 -10.65
CA PHE A 151 22.61 -8.33 -9.24
C PHE A 151 21.14 -8.68 -8.96
N GLY A 152 20.28 -8.69 -9.99
CA GLY A 152 18.85 -9.03 -9.86
C GLY A 152 17.95 -7.82 -9.66
N GLU A 153 16.79 -8.03 -9.04
CA GLU A 153 15.79 -6.98 -8.83
C GLU A 153 15.79 -6.53 -7.35
N GLU A 154 15.94 -5.24 -7.08
CA GLU A 154 15.77 -4.68 -5.72
C GLU A 154 14.29 -4.32 -5.51
N TYR A 155 13.65 -4.97 -4.55
CA TYR A 155 12.30 -4.68 -4.11
C TYR A 155 12.33 -3.70 -2.93
N THR A 156 11.75 -2.52 -3.11
CA THR A 156 11.55 -1.54 -2.04
C THR A 156 10.07 -1.33 -1.81
N ALA A 157 9.58 -1.56 -0.59
CA ALA A 157 8.21 -1.28 -0.21
C ALA A 157 8.14 -0.31 0.97
N ARG A 158 7.15 0.58 0.92
CA ARG A 158 6.89 1.55 1.98
C ARG A 158 5.47 1.39 2.51
N ALA A 159 5.36 1.27 3.82
CA ALA A 159 4.08 1.09 4.53
C ALA A 159 3.54 2.35 5.21
N LEU A 160 4.31 3.45 5.17
CA LEU A 160 3.96 4.74 5.75
C LEU A 160 4.06 5.86 4.68
N PRO A 161 3.34 6.98 4.84
CA PRO A 161 3.52 8.16 3.99
C PRO A 161 4.91 8.80 4.16
N SER A 162 5.21 9.81 3.35
CA SER A 162 6.44 10.59 3.52
C SER A 162 6.45 11.40 4.82
N ASN A 163 7.63 11.52 5.44
CA ASN A 163 7.82 12.34 6.64
C ASN A 163 7.35 13.77 6.45
N THR A 164 7.58 14.35 5.26
CA THR A 164 7.10 15.69 4.91
C THR A 164 5.58 15.79 5.00
N TRP A 165 4.85 14.80 4.47
CA TRP A 165 3.39 14.78 4.54
C TRP A 165 2.89 14.54 5.98
N MET A 166 3.53 13.62 6.71
CA MET A 166 3.17 13.32 8.10
C MET A 166 3.32 14.55 8.99
N GLU A 167 4.45 15.25 8.91
CA GLU A 167 4.68 16.47 9.69
C GLU A 167 3.72 17.60 9.32
N ALA A 168 3.39 17.77 8.03
CA ALA A 168 2.40 18.75 7.60
C ALA A 168 0.99 18.46 8.13
N ASN A 169 0.68 17.20 8.44
CA ASN A 169 -0.63 16.75 8.92
C ASN A 169 -0.63 16.30 10.39
N LYS A 170 0.44 16.59 11.14
CA LYS A 170 0.65 16.10 12.52
C LYS A 170 -0.57 16.24 13.42
N ILE A 171 -1.19 17.44 13.48
CA ILE A 171 -2.34 17.71 14.36
C ILE A 171 -3.51 16.78 14.04
N VAL A 172 -3.77 16.55 12.75
CA VAL A 172 -4.82 15.64 12.29
C VAL A 172 -4.47 14.21 12.67
N LEU A 173 -3.22 13.79 12.44
CA LEU A 173 -2.78 12.43 12.70
C LEU A 173 -2.79 12.08 14.19
N GLU A 174 -2.38 12.99 15.07
CA GLU A 174 -2.48 12.80 16.53
C GLU A 174 -3.95 12.61 16.97
N HIS A 175 -4.88 13.37 16.38
CA HIS A 175 -6.31 13.21 16.61
C HIS A 175 -6.84 11.87 16.08
N VAL A 176 -6.51 11.51 14.84
CA VAL A 176 -6.97 10.28 14.19
C VAL A 176 -6.45 9.04 14.90
N LEU A 177 -5.18 9.02 15.30
CA LEU A 177 -4.59 7.92 16.07
C LEU A 177 -5.06 7.90 17.54
N GLY A 178 -5.69 8.99 18.00
CA GLY A 178 -6.23 9.13 19.34
C GLY A 178 -5.18 9.33 20.43
N SER A 179 -3.90 9.48 20.06
CA SER A 179 -2.81 9.73 20.99
C SER A 179 -1.58 10.31 20.27
N PRO A 180 -0.99 11.42 20.77
CA PRO A 180 0.29 11.94 20.30
C PRO A 180 1.44 10.94 20.44
N GLU A 181 1.39 10.07 21.46
CA GLU A 181 2.42 9.04 21.66
C GLU A 181 2.38 7.97 20.57
N LYS A 182 1.18 7.64 20.06
CA LYS A 182 1.04 6.70 18.94
C LYS A 182 1.59 7.31 17.66
N TYR A 183 1.26 8.58 17.38
CA TYR A 183 1.85 9.31 16.26
C TYR A 183 3.38 9.29 16.33
N ARG A 184 3.97 9.69 17.47
CA ARG A 184 5.42 9.70 17.64
C ARG A 184 6.05 8.33 17.40
N LYS A 185 5.47 7.26 17.95
CA LYS A 185 5.98 5.89 17.75
C LYS A 185 6.01 5.51 16.28
N ILE A 186 4.96 5.84 15.52
CA ILE A 186 4.90 5.56 14.07
C ILE A 186 5.97 6.38 13.32
N CYS A 187 6.19 7.64 13.67
CA CYS A 187 7.21 8.48 13.03
C CYS A 187 8.65 8.03 13.35
N GLU A 188 8.86 7.34 14.48
CA GLU A 188 10.15 6.76 14.87
C GLU A 188 10.39 5.38 14.22
N SER A 189 9.36 4.77 13.63
CA SER A 189 9.44 3.47 12.97
C SER A 189 10.24 3.54 11.65
N PRO A 190 10.97 2.48 11.28
CA PRO A 190 11.56 2.39 9.95
C PRO A 190 10.44 2.31 8.91
N ASP A 191 10.35 3.27 8.00
CA ASP A 191 9.22 3.40 7.08
C ASP A 191 9.35 2.58 5.79
N VAL A 192 10.56 2.10 5.49
CA VAL A 192 10.92 1.40 4.25
C VAL A 192 11.45 -0.01 4.54
N GLN A 193 10.88 -1.02 3.91
CA GLN A 193 11.48 -2.34 3.75
C GLN A 193 12.20 -2.44 2.41
N ARG A 194 13.36 -3.13 2.41
CA ARG A 194 14.09 -3.50 1.20
C ARG A 194 14.38 -4.99 1.23
N GLU A 195 14.08 -5.65 0.13
CA GLU A 195 14.37 -7.06 -0.10
C GLU A 195 15.07 -7.16 -1.47
N MET A 196 16.21 -7.85 -1.53
CA MET A 196 16.83 -8.22 -2.81
C MET A 196 16.14 -9.47 -3.31
N LEU A 197 15.48 -9.41 -4.47
CA LEU A 197 14.97 -10.59 -5.15
C LEU A 197 16.18 -11.26 -5.81
N SER A 198 16.55 -12.43 -5.27
CA SER A 198 17.70 -13.23 -5.73
C SER A 198 17.84 -13.20 -7.24
N SER A 199 19.07 -12.96 -7.70
CA SER A 199 19.47 -13.19 -9.09
C SER A 199 19.04 -14.59 -9.51
N TYR A 200 18.62 -14.72 -10.77
CA TYR A 200 18.39 -16.00 -11.41
C TYR A 200 19.58 -16.92 -11.10
N PRO A 201 19.36 -18.20 -10.75
CA PRO A 201 20.48 -19.14 -10.68
C PRO A 201 21.18 -19.08 -12.03
N ASP A 202 22.48 -18.77 -12.04
CA ASP A 202 23.27 -18.70 -13.26
C ASP A 202 23.03 -19.97 -14.06
N GLU A 203 22.37 -19.85 -15.23
CA GLU A 203 22.11 -21.00 -16.11
C GLU A 203 23.43 -21.63 -16.62
N ASP A 204 24.57 -20.97 -16.38
CA ASP A 204 25.91 -21.44 -16.69
C ASP A 204 26.52 -22.37 -15.62
N ASP A 205 25.87 -22.57 -14.46
CA ASP A 205 26.24 -23.59 -13.45
C ASP A 205 25.44 -24.90 -13.61
N LEU A 206 24.66 -25.04 -14.69
CA LEU A 206 24.15 -26.33 -15.14
C LEU A 206 25.27 -27.11 -15.83
N ASP A 207 26.01 -27.91 -15.06
CA ASP A 207 26.92 -28.92 -15.62
C ASP A 207 26.14 -29.78 -16.63
N PRO A 208 26.45 -29.70 -17.94
CA PRO A 208 25.68 -30.40 -18.98
C PRO A 208 25.73 -31.93 -18.83
N ASP A 209 26.59 -32.46 -17.96
CA ASP A 209 26.88 -33.89 -17.86
C ASP A 209 25.99 -34.66 -16.86
N ASP A 210 25.09 -34.03 -16.09
CA ASP A 210 24.26 -34.76 -15.11
C ASP A 210 22.90 -35.27 -15.66
N TYR A 211 22.74 -35.34 -16.98
CA TYR A 211 21.51 -35.82 -17.62
C TYR A 211 21.31 -37.36 -17.60
N TYR A 212 22.23 -38.13 -17.00
CA TYR A 212 22.22 -39.61 -17.07
C TYR A 212 22.32 -40.38 -15.75
N THR A 213 22.21 -39.77 -14.56
CA THR A 213 22.36 -40.51 -13.29
C THR A 213 21.05 -40.91 -12.61
N THR A 214 19.99 -41.26 -13.36
CA THR A 214 18.90 -42.10 -12.81
C THR A 214 19.31 -43.57 -12.85
N ARG A 215 20.00 -43.99 -11.79
CA ARG A 215 20.32 -45.40 -11.51
C ARG A 215 19.05 -46.24 -11.37
N TYR A 216 18.99 -47.30 -12.17
CA TYR A 216 18.21 -48.49 -11.88
C TYR A 216 18.52 -49.01 -10.46
N CYS A 217 17.48 -49.12 -9.63
CA CYS A 217 17.43 -49.99 -8.46
C CYS A 217 16.09 -50.72 -8.61
N GLY A 218 16.02 -51.96 -9.11
CA GLY A 218 16.69 -53.13 -8.56
C GLY A 218 15.76 -53.77 -7.52
N THR A 219 14.60 -54.29 -7.95
CA THR A 219 13.63 -54.96 -7.09
C THR A 219 13.92 -56.46 -6.96
N CYS A 220 14.16 -56.86 -5.72
CA CYS A 220 13.65 -58.06 -5.02
C CYS A 220 14.19 -59.46 -5.40
N GLU A 221 15.06 -59.98 -4.53
CA GLU A 221 15.03 -61.38 -4.10
C GLU A 221 14.20 -61.49 -2.81
N TYR A 222 13.18 -62.37 -2.81
CA TYR A 222 12.86 -63.38 -1.78
C TYR A 222 11.77 -64.32 -2.30
#